data_AF-A0A3B8Z099-F1
#
_entry.id   AF-A0A3B8Z099-F1
#
_cell.length_a   1.000
_cell.length_b   1.000
_cell.length_c   1.000
_cell.angle_alpha   90.00
_cell.angle_beta   90.00
_cell.angle_gamma   90.00
#
_symmetry.space_group_name_H-M   'P 1'
#
loop_
_entity.id
_entity.type
_entity.pdbx_description
1 polymer ?
#
loop_
_entity_poly.entity_id
_entity_poly.type
_entity_poly.pdbx_seq_one_letter_code
_entity_poly.pdbx_strand_id
1 'polypeptide(L)'
;EVPLALSLKTTPGPWVFSDPIFTGTDFEGASVDGTTAGIEVVSPGIPHFCSETFHNGGTPSNGATACGDRGSAGVGYATPYPYLPNYGLIRMSGPTAIIGTIYNGYTQNDLGDQKWVETCGDGTLDANEECDDGNNDDGDCCSSTCTTEAPGSNCAASGDECVYGQCNVSGECEDIPVTDGTVCSDEDACTIGDQCASGECVSGATTPPDCGGDRFCYKVKLSKNSLRFLPDTQSLEVDENLIDPSSTAYTYDLKKPLEMCAPAGADGAAAIDTVSYSIAYKLKRGRGQDKYERQTFSVTDRFGSLTLESIKEDQVLEPASVGIGTLPPVLDWALYDHFLCYKVKTPRGAAKLAKGIQVTVADPLEDRLYDIKKPTRVCVVADADGSGLQNSSQAMTCYMAKRAKGQTKHVKQRDLQSSDEFGDLILESIVEAEFCTPASMAN
;
A
#
# COMPACT_ATOMS: atom_id res chain seq x y z
N GLU A 1 36.45 65.17 -24.79
CA GLU A 1 35.61 65.10 -26.01
C GLU A 1 35.34 63.62 -26.31
N VAL A 2 34.12 63.32 -26.76
CA VAL A 2 33.42 62.01 -26.69
C VAL A 2 34.11 60.86 -27.43
N PRO A 3 33.94 59.60 -27.01
CA PRO A 3 33.48 58.56 -27.96
C PRO A 3 32.35 57.69 -27.36
N LEU A 4 31.18 57.63 -27.99
CA LEU A 4 30.79 56.75 -29.12
C LEU A 4 30.68 55.27 -28.73
N ALA A 5 29.42 54.84 -28.65
CA ALA A 5 28.95 53.49 -28.39
C ALA A 5 29.27 52.52 -29.54
N LEU A 6 29.50 51.24 -29.20
CA LEU A 6 29.34 50.12 -30.12
C LEU A 6 28.20 49.24 -29.58
N SER A 7 27.08 49.23 -30.30
CA SER A 7 25.95 48.33 -30.05
C SER A 7 26.16 47.07 -30.89
N LEU A 8 26.22 45.91 -30.24
CA LEU A 8 26.11 44.61 -30.90
C LEU A 8 24.68 44.12 -30.71
N LYS A 9 23.92 44.18 -31.81
CA LYS A 9 22.67 43.46 -31.99
C LYS A 9 22.98 41.97 -32.12
N THR A 10 22.31 41.14 -31.33
CA THR A 10 22.01 39.76 -31.69
C THR A 10 20.51 39.54 -31.56
N THR A 11 19.87 39.18 -32.66
CA THR A 11 18.45 38.83 -32.82
C THR A 11 18.11 37.47 -32.22
N PRO A 12 16.82 37.21 -31.89
CA PRO A 12 16.38 36.07 -31.07
C PRO A 12 16.17 34.79 -31.90
N GLY A 13 16.46 33.63 -31.31
CA GLY A 13 16.13 32.30 -31.83
C GLY A 13 16.38 31.24 -30.74
N PRO A 14 15.50 30.23 -30.59
CA PRO A 14 15.52 29.33 -29.45
C PRO A 14 16.53 28.21 -29.65
N TRP A 15 17.31 27.91 -28.61
CA TRP A 15 18.04 26.64 -28.51
C TRP A 15 17.32 25.79 -27.46
N VAL A 16 16.66 24.73 -27.92
CA VAL A 16 16.12 23.66 -27.08
C VAL A 16 17.29 22.76 -26.70
N PHE A 17 17.54 22.58 -25.41
CA PHE A 17 18.41 21.51 -24.90
C PHE A 17 17.54 20.50 -24.16
N SER A 18 17.44 19.29 -24.70
CA SER A 18 16.92 18.12 -24.02
C SER A 18 18.08 17.32 -23.41
N ASP A 19 17.97 17.06 -22.10
CA ASP A 19 18.77 16.16 -21.23
C ASP A 19 20.17 16.59 -20.72
N PRO A 20 20.45 16.42 -19.40
CA PRO A 20 21.74 16.74 -18.80
C PRO A 20 22.58 15.48 -18.50
N ILE A 21 23.04 14.73 -19.50
CA ILE A 21 24.12 13.74 -19.28
C ILE A 21 25.04 13.69 -20.50
N PHE A 22 26.18 14.39 -20.46
CA PHE A 22 27.29 14.15 -21.38
C PHE A 22 28.35 13.25 -20.74
N THR A 23 28.30 11.96 -21.11
CA THR A 23 29.47 11.08 -21.12
C THR A 23 30.09 11.10 -22.51
N GLY A 24 31.33 11.59 -22.62
CA GLY A 24 32.16 11.33 -23.81
C GLY A 24 32.14 12.40 -24.89
N THR A 25 33.37 12.67 -25.36
CA THR A 25 33.85 13.47 -26.49
C THR A 25 32.83 13.85 -27.58
N ASP A 26 32.38 15.10 -27.58
CA ASP A 26 32.09 15.86 -28.81
C ASP A 26 32.18 17.37 -28.47
N PHE A 27 33.23 18.04 -28.95
CA PHE A 27 33.35 19.50 -28.95
C PHE A 27 33.65 19.96 -30.38
N GLU A 28 32.70 20.65 -31.02
CA GLU A 28 33.03 21.50 -32.17
C GLU A 28 33.64 22.81 -31.66
N GLY A 29 34.85 23.11 -32.12
CA GLY A 29 35.67 24.21 -31.61
C GLY A 29 35.17 25.60 -32.01
N ALA A 30 35.04 26.51 -31.05
CA ALA A 30 34.92 27.94 -31.32
C ALA A 30 36.31 28.53 -31.64
N SER A 31 36.43 29.18 -32.80
CA SER A 31 37.65 29.86 -33.25
C SER A 31 37.47 31.38 -33.19
N VAL A 32 38.42 32.06 -32.55
CA VAL A 32 38.64 33.51 -32.72
C VAL A 32 40.12 33.71 -33.04
N ASP A 33 40.41 34.41 -34.15
CA ASP A 33 41.75 34.80 -34.62
C ASP A 33 42.81 33.68 -34.79
N GLY A 34 42.40 32.51 -35.29
CA GLY A 34 43.33 31.57 -35.96
C GLY A 34 44.37 30.87 -35.08
N THR A 35 44.19 30.84 -33.75
CA THR A 35 44.98 29.99 -32.85
C THR A 35 44.08 28.97 -32.15
N THR A 36 44.36 27.68 -32.35
CA THR A 36 43.65 26.58 -31.70
C THR A 36 44.21 26.41 -30.28
N ALA A 37 43.45 26.77 -29.25
CA ALA A 37 43.79 26.43 -27.88
C ALA A 37 43.32 24.99 -27.59
N GLY A 38 44.25 24.08 -27.32
CA GLY A 38 43.92 22.71 -26.90
C GLY A 38 43.40 22.71 -25.46
N ILE A 39 42.22 22.11 -25.25
CA ILE A 39 41.67 21.84 -23.91
C ILE A 39 42.14 20.44 -23.52
N GLU A 40 42.92 20.32 -22.45
CA GLU A 40 43.32 19.03 -21.87
C GLU A 40 42.54 18.82 -20.57
N VAL A 41 41.65 17.83 -20.54
CA VAL A 41 40.88 17.44 -19.33
C VAL A 41 41.69 16.40 -18.58
N VAL A 42 42.11 16.71 -17.35
CA VAL A 42 42.77 15.75 -16.46
C VAL A 42 41.70 15.02 -15.64
N SER A 43 41.54 13.71 -15.86
CA SER A 43 40.59 12.87 -15.12
C SER A 43 40.92 12.82 -13.61
N PRO A 44 39.93 12.82 -12.70
CA PRO A 44 40.22 12.70 -11.27
C PRO A 44 40.59 11.25 -10.93
N GLY A 45 41.77 11.08 -10.32
CA GLY A 45 42.19 9.82 -9.71
C GLY A 45 41.46 9.53 -8.39
N ILE A 46 41.41 8.24 -8.03
CA ILE A 46 40.81 7.68 -6.81
C ILE A 46 41.33 8.39 -5.54
N PRO A 47 40.48 8.76 -4.55
CA PRO A 47 40.94 9.51 -3.38
C PRO A 47 41.77 8.64 -2.42
N HIS A 48 42.95 9.14 -2.02
CA HIS A 48 43.75 8.61 -0.92
C HIS A 48 43.34 9.28 0.41
N PHE A 49 43.03 8.49 1.43
CA PHE A 49 42.85 9.00 2.80
C PHE A 49 44.22 9.16 3.48
N CYS A 50 44.53 10.37 3.93
CA CYS A 50 45.64 10.60 4.86
C CYS A 50 45.06 11.23 6.15
N SER A 51 45.31 10.59 7.30
CA SER A 51 44.86 11.03 8.63
C SER A 51 45.96 11.88 9.27
N GLU A 52 45.72 13.16 9.54
CA GLU A 52 46.59 13.97 10.41
C GLU A 52 46.12 13.85 11.86
N THR A 53 46.99 13.33 12.73
CA THR A 53 46.84 13.45 14.18
C THR A 53 47.48 14.78 14.59
N PHE A 54 46.68 15.77 14.99
CA PHE A 54 47.22 16.97 15.62
C PHE A 54 47.71 16.64 17.04
N HIS A 55 48.99 16.89 17.30
CA HIS A 55 49.50 17.13 18.64
C HIS A 55 49.93 18.59 18.78
N ASN A 56 49.62 19.14 19.95
CA ASN A 56 49.80 20.53 20.36
C ASN A 56 51.16 21.14 20.01
N GLY A 57 51.11 22.35 19.43
CA GLY A 57 52.13 23.39 19.59
C GLY A 57 53.45 23.21 18.83
N GLY A 58 53.62 23.94 17.73
CA GLY A 58 54.92 24.12 17.07
C GLY A 58 54.79 24.58 15.62
N THR A 59 55.55 25.61 15.23
CA THR A 59 55.62 26.18 13.86
C THR A 59 56.08 25.16 12.81
N PRO A 60 55.67 25.28 11.52
CA PRO A 60 55.99 24.27 10.52
C PRO A 60 57.43 24.43 9.99
N SER A 61 58.17 23.32 9.94
CA SER A 61 59.32 23.18 9.06
C SER A 61 59.24 21.83 8.33
N ASN A 62 59.24 21.91 6.99
CA ASN A 62 59.53 20.90 5.96
C ASN A 62 59.64 19.43 6.40
N GLY A 63 58.77 18.56 5.88
CA GLY A 63 59.02 17.11 5.87
C GLY A 63 57.83 16.27 5.45
N ALA A 64 58.00 15.48 4.39
CA ALA A 64 57.02 14.60 3.75
C ALA A 64 56.42 13.51 4.68
N THR A 65 55.17 13.11 4.43
CA THR A 65 54.57 11.89 5.02
C THR A 65 53.95 11.02 3.91
N ALA A 66 54.27 9.73 3.95
CA ALA A 66 53.86 8.69 3.00
C ALA A 66 52.58 7.95 3.46
N CYS A 67 51.69 7.59 2.53
CA CYS A 67 50.43 6.85 2.78
C CYS A 67 50.53 5.40 2.23
N GLY A 68 49.94 4.41 2.92
CA GLY A 68 49.95 2.98 2.56
C GLY A 68 48.68 2.24 3.01
N ASP A 69 48.32 1.16 2.30
CA ASP A 69 47.00 0.49 2.34
C ASP A 69 46.84 -0.62 3.40
N ARG A 70 45.70 -0.64 4.13
CA ARG A 70 44.88 -1.85 4.47
C ARG A 70 43.75 -1.61 5.50
N GLY A 71 42.54 -2.11 5.18
CA GLY A 71 41.79 -3.15 5.91
C GLY A 71 41.24 -2.95 7.34
N SER A 72 39.90 -2.83 7.41
CA SER A 72 38.96 -3.41 8.42
C SER A 72 38.89 -2.91 9.88
N ALA A 73 37.63 -2.70 10.29
CA ALA A 73 37.03 -2.68 11.65
C ALA A 73 36.97 -1.35 12.43
N GLY A 74 35.75 -0.95 12.82
CA GLY A 74 35.51 0.01 13.91
C GLY A 74 34.25 0.86 13.73
N VAL A 75 33.23 0.60 14.54
CA VAL A 75 31.97 1.36 14.63
C VAL A 75 32.24 2.72 15.30
N GLY A 76 31.76 3.82 14.71
CA GLY A 76 31.76 5.15 15.31
C GLY A 76 30.73 6.05 14.61
N TYR A 77 29.69 6.44 15.35
CA TYR A 77 28.63 7.32 14.88
C TYR A 77 29.19 8.72 14.57
N ALA A 78 29.07 9.15 13.31
CA ALA A 78 29.18 10.55 12.91
C ALA A 78 28.06 10.86 11.92
N THR A 79 27.33 11.92 12.21
CA THR A 79 26.16 12.43 11.47
C THR A 79 26.52 12.82 10.02
N PRO A 80 25.64 12.57 9.02
CA PRO A 80 25.95 12.89 7.64
C PRO A 80 25.73 14.39 7.38
N TYR A 81 26.82 15.13 7.09
CA TYR A 81 26.72 16.32 6.24
C TYR A 81 26.86 15.84 4.79
N PRO A 82 26.00 16.32 3.86
CA PRO A 82 25.97 15.80 2.51
C PRO A 82 27.20 16.18 1.68
N TYR A 83 27.47 15.29 0.74
CA TYR A 83 28.48 15.30 -0.31
C TYR A 83 28.70 16.67 -0.99
N LEU A 84 29.98 17.01 -1.22
CA LEU A 84 30.37 17.99 -2.24
C LEU A 84 30.86 17.23 -3.49
N PRO A 85 30.24 17.36 -4.68
CA PRO A 85 30.75 16.76 -5.90
C PRO A 85 31.78 17.65 -6.60
N ASN A 86 32.85 16.99 -7.07
CA ASN A 86 33.68 17.27 -8.25
C ASN A 86 34.08 18.72 -8.56
N TYR A 87 35.36 19.03 -8.27
CA TYR A 87 36.04 20.23 -8.78
C TYR A 87 36.72 19.91 -10.11
N GLY A 88 36.34 20.60 -11.19
CA GLY A 88 37.11 20.69 -12.43
C GLY A 88 37.81 22.05 -12.51
N LEU A 89 39.14 22.08 -12.48
CA LEU A 89 39.90 23.31 -12.69
C LEU A 89 40.24 23.45 -14.18
N ILE A 90 39.67 24.45 -14.86
CA ILE A 90 40.07 24.81 -16.22
C ILE A 90 41.18 25.87 -16.12
N ARG A 91 42.40 25.53 -16.54
CA ARG A 91 43.48 26.51 -16.75
C ARG A 91 43.54 26.90 -18.21
N MET A 92 43.10 28.12 -18.54
CA MET A 92 43.36 28.72 -19.85
C MET A 92 44.67 29.52 -19.79
N SER A 93 45.62 29.19 -20.65
CA SER A 93 46.90 29.93 -20.76
C SER A 93 46.78 31.00 -21.84
N GLY A 94 46.58 32.26 -21.43
CA GLY A 94 46.59 33.45 -22.28
C GLY A 94 46.61 34.74 -21.43
N PRO A 95 47.04 35.89 -21.98
CA PRO A 95 47.30 37.11 -21.20
C PRO A 95 46.03 37.83 -20.67
N THR A 96 44.84 37.31 -20.95
CA THR A 96 43.57 37.70 -20.32
C THR A 96 42.80 36.43 -19.94
N ALA A 97 43.24 35.78 -18.86
CA ALA A 97 42.48 34.71 -18.24
C ALA A 97 41.39 35.33 -17.35
N ILE A 98 40.12 35.18 -17.73
CA ILE A 98 39.01 35.34 -16.78
C ILE A 98 38.97 34.03 -15.99
N ILE A 99 39.36 34.08 -14.72
CA ILE A 99 39.24 32.94 -13.79
C ILE A 99 37.85 33.07 -13.15
N GLY A 100 36.83 32.49 -13.78
CA GLY A 100 35.54 32.29 -13.16
C GLY A 100 35.45 30.90 -12.56
N THR A 101 35.34 30.80 -11.24
CA THR A 101 34.97 29.55 -10.57
C THR A 101 33.45 29.58 -10.37
N ILE A 102 32.70 28.63 -10.93
CA ILE A 102 31.29 28.45 -10.57
C ILE A 102 31.28 27.81 -9.18
N TYR A 103 30.78 28.54 -8.20
CA TYR A 103 30.51 28.05 -6.85
C TYR A 103 28.98 28.17 -6.69
N ASN A 104 28.27 27.13 -6.26
CA ASN A 104 26.82 27.16 -5.92
C ASN A 104 25.96 28.20 -6.69
N GLY A 105 25.86 28.11 -8.02
CA GLY A 105 24.99 29.01 -8.80
C GLY A 105 25.47 30.47 -8.95
N TYR A 106 26.72 30.80 -8.59
CA TYR A 106 27.28 32.14 -8.78
C TYR A 106 28.09 32.24 -10.08
N THR A 107 27.89 33.33 -10.81
CA THR A 107 28.90 33.86 -11.74
C THR A 107 29.65 34.98 -11.03
N GLN A 108 30.92 34.76 -10.68
CA GLN A 108 31.74 35.82 -10.09
C GLN A 108 32.35 36.67 -11.21
N ASN A 109 31.85 37.89 -11.35
CA ASN A 109 32.51 38.91 -12.18
C ASN A 109 33.66 39.53 -11.35
N ASP A 110 34.74 39.97 -11.99
CA ASP A 110 35.96 40.56 -11.38
C ASP A 110 35.74 41.81 -10.48
N LEU A 111 34.49 42.20 -10.23
CA LEU A 111 34.09 43.35 -9.43
C LEU A 111 33.51 42.99 -8.05
N GLY A 112 33.42 41.70 -7.70
CA GLY A 112 33.00 41.26 -6.36
C GLY A 112 31.50 41.34 -6.08
N ASP A 113 30.67 41.68 -7.06
CA ASP A 113 29.21 41.56 -6.96
C ASP A 113 28.82 40.08 -7.12
N GLN A 114 28.29 39.50 -6.04
CA GLN A 114 27.64 38.18 -6.07
C GLN A 114 26.31 38.34 -6.81
N LYS A 115 26.28 38.02 -8.10
CA LYS A 115 25.03 37.95 -8.87
C LYS A 115 24.54 36.50 -8.85
N TRP A 116 23.41 36.28 -8.18
CA TRP A 116 22.67 35.01 -8.20
C TRP A 116 22.24 34.73 -9.64
N VAL A 117 22.53 33.53 -10.14
CA VAL A 117 21.95 33.05 -11.39
C VAL A 117 20.56 32.52 -11.03
N GLU A 118 19.56 33.31 -11.37
CA GLU A 118 18.16 32.93 -11.19
C GLU A 118 17.91 31.67 -12.02
N THR A 119 17.47 30.60 -11.36
CA THR A 119 17.37 29.27 -11.96
C THR A 119 15.99 28.70 -11.70
N CYS A 120 15.15 28.76 -12.73
CA CYS A 120 13.81 28.23 -12.68
C CYS A 120 13.78 26.73 -12.32
N GLY A 121 12.98 26.39 -11.31
CA GLY A 121 12.75 25.03 -10.85
C GLY A 121 13.67 24.62 -9.71
N ASP A 122 14.23 25.57 -8.97
CA ASP A 122 15.14 25.29 -7.85
C ASP A 122 14.45 25.31 -6.47
N GLY A 123 13.15 25.63 -6.45
CA GLY A 123 12.30 25.73 -5.28
C GLY A 123 12.36 27.10 -4.59
N THR A 124 13.01 28.09 -5.20
CA THR A 124 13.18 29.44 -4.65
C THR A 124 12.64 30.48 -5.62
N LEU A 125 11.59 31.19 -5.21
CA LEU A 125 11.03 32.27 -6.04
C LEU A 125 12.00 33.44 -6.19
N ASP A 126 12.62 33.56 -7.36
CA ASP A 126 13.55 34.63 -7.71
C ASP A 126 12.85 35.89 -8.26
N ALA A 127 13.63 36.98 -8.42
CA ALA A 127 13.08 38.29 -8.77
C ALA A 127 12.43 38.38 -10.17
N ASN A 128 12.75 37.46 -11.08
CA ASN A 128 12.20 37.41 -12.44
C ASN A 128 11.22 36.24 -12.65
N GLU A 129 10.80 35.57 -11.58
CA GLU A 129 9.89 34.44 -11.60
C GLU A 129 8.54 34.84 -11.02
N GLU A 130 7.47 34.24 -11.56
CA GLU A 130 6.13 34.41 -11.01
C GLU A 130 5.75 33.25 -10.06
N CYS A 131 6.39 32.10 -10.23
CA CYS A 131 6.29 30.90 -9.41
C CYS A 131 7.62 30.12 -9.50
N ASP A 132 7.92 29.27 -8.51
CA ASP A 132 8.92 28.22 -8.59
C ASP A 132 8.49 27.07 -7.65
N ASP A 133 8.19 25.92 -8.23
CA ASP A 133 7.71 24.73 -7.54
C ASP A 133 8.77 23.61 -7.43
N GLY A 134 10.03 23.94 -7.74
CA GLY A 134 11.16 23.03 -7.62
C GLY A 134 11.30 22.01 -8.75
N ASN A 135 10.62 22.23 -9.89
CA ASN A 135 10.79 21.42 -11.08
C ASN A 135 10.67 22.25 -12.40
N ASN A 136 10.78 21.60 -13.56
CA ASN A 136 10.60 22.23 -14.88
C ASN A 136 9.56 21.48 -15.73
N ASP A 137 8.59 20.86 -15.08
CA ASP A 137 7.44 20.25 -15.71
C ASP A 137 6.38 21.33 -15.98
N ASP A 138 5.48 21.06 -16.92
CA ASP A 138 4.30 21.92 -17.16
C ASP A 138 3.06 21.15 -16.68
N GLY A 139 2.00 21.86 -16.28
CA GLY A 139 0.71 21.29 -15.89
C GLY A 139 0.54 21.05 -14.39
N ASP A 140 1.40 21.59 -13.55
CA ASP A 140 1.35 21.59 -12.08
C ASP A 140 1.17 23.01 -11.49
N CYS A 141 0.78 23.96 -12.34
CA CYS A 141 0.53 25.37 -12.05
C CYS A 141 1.74 26.29 -12.05
N CYS A 142 2.95 25.75 -12.22
CA CYS A 142 4.13 26.51 -12.55
C CYS A 142 4.78 25.98 -13.82
N SER A 143 4.79 26.78 -14.89
CA SER A 143 5.41 26.33 -16.14
C SER A 143 6.92 26.14 -15.99
N SER A 144 7.50 25.35 -16.88
CA SER A 144 8.95 25.17 -17.10
C SER A 144 9.75 26.46 -17.33
N THR A 145 9.08 27.61 -17.47
CA THR A 145 9.68 28.94 -17.61
C THR A 145 9.44 29.85 -16.40
N CYS A 146 8.97 29.29 -15.28
CA CYS A 146 8.66 29.96 -14.02
C CYS A 146 7.67 31.12 -14.18
N THR A 147 6.70 30.88 -15.06
CA THR A 147 5.49 31.69 -15.21
C THR A 147 4.29 30.93 -14.68
N THR A 148 3.39 31.63 -14.00
CA THR A 148 2.17 31.02 -13.47
C THR A 148 1.30 30.51 -14.60
N GLU A 149 0.81 29.28 -14.48
CA GLU A 149 -0.14 28.77 -15.45
C GLU A 149 -1.51 29.46 -15.30
N ALA A 150 -2.32 29.43 -16.35
CA ALA A 150 -3.57 30.17 -16.35
C ALA A 150 -4.49 29.65 -15.21
N PRO A 151 -5.06 30.54 -14.38
CA PRO A 151 -5.99 30.14 -13.34
C PRO A 151 -7.15 29.32 -13.89
N GLY A 152 -7.48 28.20 -13.23
CA GLY A 152 -8.48 27.24 -13.68
C GLY A 152 -7.97 26.21 -14.69
N SER A 153 -6.68 26.23 -15.06
CA SER A 153 -6.05 25.11 -15.76
C SER A 153 -6.05 23.86 -14.88
N ASN A 154 -6.22 22.70 -15.50
CA ASN A 154 -6.20 21.43 -14.78
C ASN A 154 -4.78 21.10 -14.35
N CYS A 155 -4.64 20.68 -13.09
CA CYS A 155 -3.40 20.16 -12.53
C CYS A 155 -3.65 18.84 -11.80
N ALA A 156 -2.59 18.15 -11.39
CA ALA A 156 -2.71 16.89 -10.67
C ALA A 156 -3.23 17.12 -9.24
N ALA A 157 -4.47 16.71 -8.98
CA ALA A 157 -5.08 16.74 -7.65
C ALA A 157 -4.36 15.79 -6.68
N SER A 158 -4.68 15.90 -5.39
CA SER A 158 -4.14 15.03 -4.33
C SER A 158 -4.46 13.52 -4.49
N GLY A 159 -5.29 13.14 -5.46
CA GLY A 159 -5.59 11.75 -5.82
C GLY A 159 -6.88 11.19 -5.24
N ASP A 160 -7.72 12.02 -4.63
CA ASP A 160 -9.06 11.65 -4.12
C ASP A 160 -10.13 11.83 -5.23
N GLU A 161 -11.03 10.85 -5.39
CA GLU A 161 -12.13 10.86 -6.38
C GLU A 161 -13.10 12.04 -6.19
N CYS A 162 -13.11 12.64 -5.00
CA CYS A 162 -13.98 13.74 -4.63
C CYS A 162 -13.37 15.13 -4.83
N VAL A 163 -12.15 15.21 -5.38
CA VAL A 163 -11.52 16.48 -5.76
C VAL A 163 -10.89 16.40 -7.15
N TYR A 164 -10.71 17.56 -7.76
CA TYR A 164 -9.87 17.71 -8.95
C TYR A 164 -8.98 18.95 -8.80
N GLY A 165 -7.82 18.95 -9.43
CA GLY A 165 -6.83 20.01 -9.28
C GLY A 165 -7.11 21.17 -10.23
N GLN A 166 -7.10 22.39 -9.71
CA GLN A 166 -7.07 23.60 -10.51
C GLN A 166 -6.02 24.60 -10.04
N CYS A 167 -5.40 25.27 -11.01
CA CYS A 167 -4.44 26.34 -10.70
C CYS A 167 -5.13 27.58 -10.14
N ASN A 168 -4.63 28.06 -9.00
CA ASN A 168 -4.99 29.35 -8.44
C ASN A 168 -4.15 30.49 -9.06
N VAL A 169 -4.38 31.73 -8.62
CA VAL A 169 -3.63 32.90 -9.11
C VAL A 169 -2.19 33.00 -8.61
N SER A 170 -1.81 32.15 -7.66
CA SER A 170 -0.49 32.11 -7.03
C SER A 170 0.42 31.03 -7.66
N GLY A 171 -0.07 30.30 -8.67
CA GLY A 171 0.67 29.18 -9.27
C GLY A 171 0.64 27.90 -8.43
N GLU A 172 -0.34 27.75 -7.53
CA GLU A 172 -0.51 26.53 -6.73
C GLU A 172 -1.69 25.71 -7.28
N CYS A 173 -1.53 24.38 -7.26
CA CYS A 173 -2.61 23.45 -7.55
C CYS A 173 -3.52 23.29 -6.33
N GLU A 174 -4.75 23.81 -6.40
CA GLU A 174 -5.76 23.68 -5.34
C GLU A 174 -6.72 22.52 -5.64
N ASP A 175 -7.05 21.75 -4.62
CA ASP A 175 -8.10 20.73 -4.68
C ASP A 175 -9.48 21.40 -4.68
N ILE A 176 -10.20 21.23 -5.78
CA ILE A 176 -11.57 21.72 -5.94
C ILE A 176 -12.54 20.55 -5.72
N PRO A 177 -13.47 20.66 -4.74
CA PRO A 177 -14.49 19.64 -4.53
C PRO A 177 -15.30 19.37 -5.79
N VAL A 178 -15.51 18.09 -6.10
CA VAL A 178 -16.53 17.69 -7.08
C VAL A 178 -17.92 17.98 -6.52
N THR A 179 -18.95 17.84 -7.36
CA THR A 179 -20.32 18.12 -6.92
C THR A 179 -20.76 17.12 -5.85
N ASP A 180 -21.32 17.62 -4.75
CA ASP A 180 -21.89 16.77 -3.70
C ASP A 180 -22.90 15.77 -4.30
N GLY A 181 -22.81 14.51 -3.89
CA GLY A 181 -23.60 13.41 -4.45
C GLY A 181 -23.00 12.74 -5.69
N THR A 182 -21.83 13.18 -6.16
CA THR A 182 -21.05 12.44 -7.17
C THR A 182 -20.64 11.10 -6.57
N VAL A 183 -20.77 10.02 -7.34
CA VAL A 183 -20.39 8.68 -6.88
C VAL A 183 -18.88 8.62 -6.69
N CYS A 184 -18.46 8.12 -5.54
CA CYS A 184 -17.08 7.78 -5.21
C CYS A 184 -17.04 6.41 -4.53
N SER A 185 -15.85 5.99 -4.10
CA SER A 185 -15.62 4.80 -3.29
C SER A 185 -14.69 5.15 -2.14
N ASP A 186 -15.09 4.87 -0.90
CA ASP A 186 -14.20 5.02 0.28
C ASP A 186 -13.33 3.78 0.52
N GLU A 187 -13.31 2.86 -0.46
CA GLU A 187 -12.68 1.53 -0.41
C GLU A 187 -13.29 0.58 0.65
N ASP A 188 -14.30 1.02 1.39
CA ASP A 188 -15.10 0.15 2.26
C ASP A 188 -16.20 -0.52 1.43
N ALA A 189 -15.96 -1.77 1.05
CA ALA A 189 -16.95 -2.58 0.37
C ALA A 189 -18.28 -2.72 1.18
N CYS A 190 -18.24 -2.44 2.49
CA CYS A 190 -19.42 -2.48 3.35
C CYS A 190 -20.34 -1.26 3.24
N THR A 191 -20.02 -0.30 2.36
CA THR A 191 -20.85 0.88 2.11
C THR A 191 -21.21 0.94 0.63
N ILE A 192 -22.50 0.89 0.33
CA ILE A 192 -23.01 1.06 -1.04
C ILE A 192 -23.54 2.47 -1.21
N GLY A 193 -23.15 3.07 -2.33
CA GLY A 193 -23.63 4.38 -2.76
C GLY A 193 -22.88 5.52 -2.10
N ASP A 194 -21.57 5.33 -1.88
CA ASP A 194 -20.69 6.39 -1.37
C ASP A 194 -20.73 7.59 -2.31
N GLN A 195 -20.71 8.75 -1.69
CA GLN A 195 -20.92 10.01 -2.37
C GLN A 195 -19.94 11.04 -1.87
N CYS A 196 -19.49 11.88 -2.78
CA CYS A 196 -18.71 13.03 -2.39
C CYS A 196 -19.56 14.00 -1.57
N ALA A 197 -19.01 14.48 -0.46
CA ALA A 197 -19.57 15.57 0.32
C ALA A 197 -18.44 16.50 0.75
N SER A 198 -18.46 17.74 0.26
CA SER A 198 -17.46 18.76 0.59
C SER A 198 -16.00 18.35 0.26
N GLY A 199 -15.81 17.58 -0.80
CA GLY A 199 -14.49 17.16 -1.28
C GLY A 199 -13.96 15.88 -0.65
N GLU A 200 -14.71 15.25 0.26
CA GLU A 200 -14.36 13.94 0.84
C GLU A 200 -15.38 12.89 0.37
N CYS A 201 -14.93 11.66 0.15
CA CYS A 201 -15.84 10.55 -0.07
C CYS A 201 -16.49 10.14 1.24
N VAL A 202 -17.82 10.28 1.35
CA VAL A 202 -18.57 9.85 2.53
C VAL A 202 -19.29 8.53 2.27
N SER A 203 -19.16 7.63 3.23
CA SER A 203 -19.75 6.30 3.23
C SER A 203 -21.27 6.32 2.98
N GLY A 204 -21.72 5.47 2.08
CA GLY A 204 -23.11 5.26 1.74
C GLY A 204 -23.95 4.73 2.91
N ALA A 205 -25.26 5.01 2.88
CA ALA A 205 -26.18 4.66 3.97
C ALA A 205 -26.63 3.19 3.96
N THR A 206 -26.34 2.44 2.90
CA THR A 206 -26.74 1.04 2.75
C THR A 206 -25.54 0.13 2.94
N THR A 207 -25.61 -0.69 3.99
CA THR A 207 -24.71 -1.83 4.16
C THR A 207 -25.23 -2.99 3.30
N PRO A 208 -24.50 -3.47 2.28
CA PRO A 208 -24.82 -4.72 1.61
C PRO A 208 -24.97 -5.89 2.60
N PRO A 209 -25.61 -6.99 2.18
CA PRO A 209 -25.51 -8.23 2.91
C PRO A 209 -24.04 -8.69 3.01
N ASP A 210 -23.65 -9.29 4.14
CA ASP A 210 -22.26 -9.72 4.41
C ASP A 210 -21.19 -8.60 4.51
N CYS A 211 -21.54 -7.47 5.14
CA CYS A 211 -20.61 -6.37 5.43
C CYS A 211 -19.59 -6.69 6.54
N GLY A 212 -18.73 -7.70 6.34
CA GLY A 212 -17.57 -7.92 7.21
C GLY A 212 -17.93 -7.95 8.69
N GLY A 213 -18.92 -8.76 9.07
CA GLY A 213 -19.32 -8.91 10.47
C GLY A 213 -18.41 -9.86 11.24
N ASP A 214 -18.32 -9.68 12.56
CA ASP A 214 -17.81 -10.74 13.42
C ASP A 214 -18.73 -11.98 13.28
N ARG A 215 -18.12 -13.17 13.25
CA ARG A 215 -18.82 -14.44 13.14
C ARG A 215 -18.37 -15.38 14.24
N PHE A 216 -19.31 -16.10 14.84
CA PHE A 216 -19.01 -17.13 15.83
C PHE A 216 -19.38 -18.52 15.31
N CYS A 217 -18.37 -19.36 15.18
CA CYS A 217 -18.49 -20.67 14.55
C CYS A 217 -18.63 -21.78 15.58
N TYR A 218 -19.61 -22.65 15.34
CA TYR A 218 -19.87 -23.87 16.10
C TYR A 218 -19.56 -25.08 15.27
N LYS A 219 -18.95 -26.10 15.86
CA LYS A 219 -18.88 -27.41 15.21
C LYS A 219 -20.28 -27.98 15.08
N VAL A 220 -20.61 -28.48 13.89
CA VAL A 220 -21.90 -29.09 13.62
C VAL A 220 -21.75 -30.53 13.17
N LYS A 221 -22.89 -31.23 13.19
CA LYS A 221 -23.09 -32.50 12.48
C LYS A 221 -24.47 -32.49 11.85
N LEU A 222 -24.64 -33.29 10.80
CA LEU A 222 -25.96 -33.59 10.26
C LEU A 222 -26.82 -34.28 11.34
N SER A 223 -28.04 -33.79 11.49
CA SER A 223 -29.09 -34.45 12.26
C SER A 223 -29.44 -35.78 11.61
N LYS A 224 -29.90 -36.74 12.41
CA LYS A 224 -30.31 -38.06 11.90
C LYS A 224 -31.49 -37.99 10.92
N ASN A 225 -32.31 -36.94 11.05
CA ASN A 225 -33.48 -36.71 10.22
C ASN A 225 -33.18 -35.77 9.03
N SER A 226 -31.93 -35.31 8.90
CA SER A 226 -31.50 -34.49 7.76
C SER A 226 -31.44 -35.34 6.49
N LEU A 227 -31.65 -34.69 5.35
CA LEU A 227 -31.19 -35.22 4.07
C LEU A 227 -29.68 -35.51 4.14
N ARG A 228 -29.25 -36.50 3.36
CA ARG A 228 -27.83 -36.79 3.21
C ARG A 228 -27.21 -35.73 2.32
N PHE A 229 -26.15 -35.11 2.81
CA PHE A 229 -25.25 -34.35 1.97
C PHE A 229 -24.60 -35.29 0.92
N LEU A 230 -24.63 -34.90 -0.36
CA LEU A 230 -24.15 -35.71 -1.48
C LEU A 230 -22.85 -35.10 -2.05
N PRO A 231 -21.67 -35.61 -1.66
CA PRO A 231 -20.38 -34.99 -1.93
C PRO A 231 -19.89 -35.01 -3.39
N ASP A 232 -20.37 -35.98 -4.17
CA ASP A 232 -19.80 -36.29 -5.49
C ASP A 232 -20.49 -35.51 -6.63
N THR A 233 -21.53 -34.73 -6.31
CA THR A 233 -22.23 -33.86 -7.27
C THR A 233 -21.97 -32.38 -7.02
N GLN A 234 -21.14 -32.04 -6.03
CA GLN A 234 -20.90 -30.67 -5.61
C GLN A 234 -19.43 -30.33 -5.82
N SER A 235 -19.17 -29.63 -6.93
CA SER A 235 -17.89 -29.06 -7.26
C SER A 235 -18.04 -27.55 -7.30
N LEU A 236 -17.10 -26.85 -6.68
CA LEU A 236 -17.07 -25.39 -6.62
C LEU A 236 -15.89 -24.89 -7.46
N GLU A 237 -16.12 -23.91 -8.32
CA GLU A 237 -15.05 -23.17 -9.00
C GLU A 237 -14.76 -21.92 -8.18
N VAL A 238 -13.56 -21.83 -7.58
CA VAL A 238 -13.20 -20.71 -6.72
C VAL A 238 -12.10 -19.87 -7.35
N ASP A 239 -12.37 -18.58 -7.53
CA ASP A 239 -11.38 -17.55 -7.89
C ASP A 239 -10.71 -16.98 -6.62
N GLU A 240 -9.36 -17.00 -6.56
CA GLU A 240 -8.57 -16.67 -5.36
C GLU A 240 -7.91 -15.27 -5.47
N ASN A 241 -8.71 -14.23 -5.70
CA ASN A 241 -8.22 -12.88 -6.05
C ASN A 241 -7.27 -12.21 -5.01
N LEU A 242 -7.39 -12.53 -3.71
CA LEU A 242 -6.62 -11.88 -2.64
C LEU A 242 -5.28 -12.55 -2.27
N ILE A 243 -5.16 -13.87 -2.50
CA ILE A 243 -4.02 -14.69 -2.06
C ILE A 243 -3.24 -15.22 -3.25
N ASP A 244 -3.92 -15.55 -4.36
CA ASP A 244 -3.26 -15.97 -5.59
C ASP A 244 -3.89 -15.26 -6.81
N PRO A 245 -3.52 -13.97 -7.04
CA PRO A 245 -4.00 -13.20 -8.19
C PRO A 245 -3.49 -13.75 -9.53
N SER A 246 -2.63 -14.78 -9.52
CA SER A 246 -2.12 -15.46 -10.71
C SER A 246 -2.86 -16.76 -11.03
N SER A 247 -3.78 -17.20 -10.16
CA SER A 247 -4.45 -18.47 -10.32
C SER A 247 -5.65 -18.41 -11.27
N THR A 248 -5.72 -19.39 -12.16
CA THR A 248 -6.97 -19.80 -12.79
C THR A 248 -7.87 -20.45 -11.74
N ALA A 249 -9.18 -20.23 -11.81
CA ALA A 249 -10.17 -20.84 -10.90
C ALA A 249 -9.86 -22.32 -10.58
N TYR A 250 -9.85 -22.64 -9.28
CA TYR A 250 -9.64 -24.01 -8.80
C TYR A 250 -10.97 -24.73 -8.61
N THR A 251 -10.97 -26.07 -8.72
CA THR A 251 -12.17 -26.89 -8.55
C THR A 251 -12.06 -27.69 -7.26
N TYR A 252 -13.10 -27.61 -6.43
CA TYR A 252 -13.10 -28.27 -5.13
C TYR A 252 -14.32 -29.17 -4.98
N ASP A 253 -14.10 -30.42 -4.56
CA ASP A 253 -15.21 -31.27 -4.13
C ASP A 253 -15.62 -30.92 -2.68
N LEU A 254 -16.90 -30.64 -2.46
CA LEU A 254 -17.45 -30.46 -1.12
C LEU A 254 -17.73 -31.82 -0.45
N LYS A 255 -17.23 -32.05 0.77
CA LYS A 255 -17.30 -33.37 1.42
C LYS A 255 -18.35 -33.49 2.52
N LYS A 256 -18.48 -32.49 3.38
CA LYS A 256 -19.50 -32.45 4.46
C LYS A 256 -19.48 -31.10 5.18
N PRO A 257 -20.58 -30.71 5.82
CA PRO A 257 -20.58 -29.59 6.75
C PRO A 257 -19.68 -29.91 7.96
N LEU A 258 -18.91 -28.92 8.39
CA LEU A 258 -17.99 -28.97 9.51
C LEU A 258 -18.45 -28.05 10.65
N GLU A 259 -18.74 -26.80 10.29
CA GLU A 259 -19.04 -25.72 11.21
C GLU A 259 -20.22 -24.91 10.67
N MET A 260 -20.95 -24.26 11.56
CA MET A 260 -21.93 -23.23 11.24
C MET A 260 -21.47 -21.96 11.94
N CYS A 261 -21.24 -20.91 11.17
CA CYS A 261 -20.82 -19.60 11.64
C CYS A 261 -22.04 -18.69 11.71
N ALA A 262 -22.46 -18.36 12.93
CA ALA A 262 -23.52 -17.41 13.17
C ALA A 262 -22.98 -15.98 13.07
N PRO A 263 -23.79 -15.02 12.59
CA PRO A 263 -23.42 -13.63 12.71
C PRO A 263 -23.37 -13.25 14.20
N ALA A 264 -22.36 -12.50 14.59
CA ALA A 264 -22.07 -12.23 15.99
C ALA A 264 -21.75 -10.75 16.23
N GLY A 265 -22.23 -10.25 17.36
CA GLY A 265 -21.76 -9.01 17.95
C GLY A 265 -20.63 -9.28 18.93
N ALA A 266 -19.72 -8.31 19.10
CA ALA A 266 -18.59 -8.44 19.99
C ALA A 266 -18.40 -7.21 20.88
N ASP A 267 -18.07 -7.45 22.14
CA ASP A 267 -17.78 -6.44 23.17
C ASP A 267 -18.87 -5.37 23.32
N GLY A 268 -20.13 -5.79 23.16
CA GLY A 268 -21.31 -4.94 23.28
C GLY A 268 -21.76 -4.30 21.97
N ALA A 269 -20.99 -4.44 20.88
CA ALA A 269 -21.48 -4.14 19.54
C ALA A 269 -22.51 -5.19 19.11
N ALA A 270 -23.55 -4.77 18.40
CA ALA A 270 -24.49 -5.69 17.75
C ALA A 270 -23.83 -6.35 16.54
N ALA A 271 -24.34 -7.51 16.14
CA ALA A 271 -23.98 -8.10 14.85
C ALA A 271 -24.42 -7.16 13.71
N ILE A 272 -23.52 -6.93 12.75
CA ILE A 272 -23.78 -6.05 11.59
C ILE A 272 -24.91 -6.63 10.73
N ASP A 273 -24.85 -7.94 10.48
CA ASP A 273 -25.92 -8.72 9.89
C ASP A 273 -26.54 -9.62 10.98
N THR A 274 -27.83 -9.93 10.87
CA THR A 274 -28.53 -10.84 11.81
C THR A 274 -29.17 -12.05 11.12
N VAL A 275 -29.12 -12.11 9.79
CA VAL A 275 -29.76 -13.15 8.97
C VAL A 275 -28.76 -14.02 8.22
N SER A 276 -27.57 -13.53 7.88
CA SER A 276 -26.56 -14.33 7.18
C SER A 276 -25.71 -15.18 8.12
N TYR A 277 -25.83 -16.48 7.93
CA TYR A 277 -24.92 -17.47 8.49
C TYR A 277 -23.91 -17.87 7.42
N SER A 278 -22.91 -18.65 7.82
CA SER A 278 -22.17 -19.45 6.85
C SER A 278 -22.10 -20.90 7.29
N ILE A 279 -22.26 -21.82 6.34
CA ILE A 279 -21.96 -23.24 6.56
C ILE A 279 -20.55 -23.53 6.04
N ALA A 280 -19.69 -23.99 6.93
CA ALA A 280 -18.34 -24.38 6.55
C ALA A 280 -18.34 -25.79 5.98
N TYR A 281 -17.94 -25.95 4.72
CA TYR A 281 -17.81 -27.25 4.07
C TYR A 281 -16.37 -27.69 3.95
N LYS A 282 -16.13 -28.97 4.26
CA LYS A 282 -14.82 -29.57 4.06
C LYS A 282 -14.49 -29.67 2.56
N LEU A 283 -13.38 -29.06 2.17
CA LEU A 283 -12.88 -29.09 0.80
C LEU A 283 -11.97 -30.29 0.51
N LYS A 284 -11.93 -30.66 -0.77
CA LYS A 284 -10.89 -31.49 -1.37
C LYS A 284 -10.63 -31.01 -2.80
N ARG A 285 -9.41 -30.54 -3.08
CA ARG A 285 -8.98 -30.16 -4.44
C ARG A 285 -9.31 -31.26 -5.46
N GLY A 286 -9.74 -30.84 -6.63
CA GLY A 286 -10.02 -31.68 -7.79
C GLY A 286 -8.79 -32.49 -8.23
N ARG A 287 -9.02 -33.53 -9.04
CA ARG A 287 -7.92 -34.38 -9.54
C ARG A 287 -7.16 -33.65 -10.63
N GLY A 288 -5.82 -33.69 -10.57
CA GLY A 288 -4.95 -33.15 -11.61
C GLY A 288 -4.58 -31.68 -11.45
N GLN A 289 -5.05 -31.02 -10.38
CA GLN A 289 -4.64 -29.66 -10.02
C GLN A 289 -3.37 -29.68 -9.16
N ASP A 290 -2.62 -28.58 -9.22
CA ASP A 290 -1.41 -28.40 -8.42
C ASP A 290 -1.71 -28.42 -6.93
N LYS A 291 -0.66 -28.66 -6.14
CA LYS A 291 -0.77 -28.58 -4.68
C LYS A 291 -0.69 -27.12 -4.25
N TYR A 292 -1.41 -26.80 -3.19
CA TYR A 292 -1.30 -25.50 -2.55
C TYR A 292 0.15 -25.16 -2.18
N GLU A 293 0.59 -23.98 -2.61
CA GLU A 293 1.84 -23.40 -2.19
C GLU A 293 1.62 -22.54 -0.95
N ARG A 294 2.49 -22.72 0.05
CA ARG A 294 2.38 -21.98 1.31
C ARG A 294 2.78 -20.54 1.07
N GLN A 295 1.99 -19.62 1.59
CA GLN A 295 2.25 -18.20 1.51
C GLN A 295 2.38 -17.60 2.90
N THR A 296 3.18 -16.54 3.01
CA THR A 296 3.33 -15.76 4.23
C THR A 296 2.83 -14.35 3.96
N PHE A 297 1.99 -13.84 4.84
CA PHE A 297 1.36 -12.53 4.71
C PHE A 297 1.13 -11.93 6.10
N SER A 298 0.84 -10.65 6.13
CA SER A 298 0.44 -9.92 7.34
C SER A 298 -1.06 -9.72 7.35
N VAL A 299 -1.68 -9.95 8.50
CA VAL A 299 -3.08 -9.62 8.75
C VAL A 299 -3.16 -8.58 9.86
N THR A 300 -4.09 -7.64 9.75
CA THR A 300 -4.41 -6.71 10.83
C THR A 300 -5.89 -6.78 11.12
N ASP A 301 -6.23 -7.08 12.38
CA ASP A 301 -7.59 -7.11 12.87
C ASP A 301 -7.69 -6.40 14.23
N ARG A 302 -8.84 -6.53 14.90
CA ARG A 302 -9.08 -5.93 16.23
C ARG A 302 -8.11 -6.38 17.33
N PHE A 303 -7.39 -7.49 17.15
CA PHE A 303 -6.39 -7.99 18.09
C PHE A 303 -4.97 -7.52 17.75
N GLY A 304 -4.82 -6.73 16.69
CA GLY A 304 -3.56 -6.18 16.19
C GLY A 304 -3.01 -6.94 15.01
N SER A 305 -1.81 -6.56 14.59
CA SER A 305 -1.17 -7.15 13.41
C SER A 305 -0.42 -8.44 13.71
N LEU A 306 -0.59 -9.44 12.87
CA LEU A 306 0.09 -10.74 12.92
C LEU A 306 0.66 -11.11 11.56
N THR A 307 1.88 -11.66 11.56
CA THR A 307 2.40 -12.37 10.39
C THR A 307 1.97 -13.84 10.47
N LEU A 308 1.32 -14.34 9.43
CA LEU A 308 0.78 -15.69 9.33
C LEU A 308 1.32 -16.41 8.10
N GLU A 309 1.42 -17.74 8.17
CA GLU A 309 1.72 -18.60 7.03
C GLU A 309 0.54 -19.53 6.78
N SER A 310 0.00 -19.51 5.56
CA SER A 310 -1.00 -20.46 5.10
C SER A 310 -0.38 -21.84 4.88
N ILE A 311 -1.16 -22.87 5.21
CA ILE A 311 -0.69 -24.27 5.20
C ILE A 311 -1.31 -25.03 4.04
N LYS A 312 -2.61 -24.82 3.82
CA LYS A 312 -3.48 -25.46 2.84
C LYS A 312 -4.86 -24.82 2.92
N GLU A 313 -5.65 -24.99 1.89
CA GLU A 313 -7.09 -24.82 1.94
C GLU A 313 -7.67 -25.80 2.97
N ASP A 314 -8.63 -25.33 3.74
CA ASP A 314 -9.25 -26.11 4.80
C ASP A 314 -10.74 -26.31 4.56
N GLN A 315 -11.44 -25.23 4.25
CA GLN A 315 -12.88 -25.20 4.08
C GLN A 315 -13.31 -23.98 3.27
N VAL A 316 -14.50 -24.06 2.69
CA VAL A 316 -15.22 -22.89 2.17
C VAL A 316 -16.34 -22.55 3.14
N LEU A 317 -16.60 -21.26 3.33
CA LEU A 317 -17.77 -20.75 4.05
C LEU A 317 -18.80 -20.34 3.02
N GLU A 318 -19.88 -21.10 3.00
CA GLU A 318 -20.99 -20.89 2.07
C GLU A 318 -22.03 -20.00 2.74
N PRO A 319 -22.46 -18.90 2.09
CA PRO A 319 -23.59 -18.10 2.54
C PRO A 319 -24.79 -18.99 2.80
N ALA A 320 -25.40 -18.81 3.96
CA ALA A 320 -26.53 -19.62 4.37
C ALA A 320 -27.50 -18.82 5.21
N SER A 321 -28.73 -19.32 5.29
CA SER A 321 -29.70 -18.90 6.30
C SER A 321 -29.98 -20.05 7.25
N VAL A 322 -30.21 -19.72 8.52
CA VAL A 322 -30.51 -20.72 9.55
C VAL A 322 -31.74 -20.33 10.33
N GLY A 323 -32.71 -21.25 10.38
CA GLY A 323 -33.87 -21.18 11.26
C GLY A 323 -33.67 -22.08 12.49
N ILE A 324 -33.84 -21.51 13.68
CA ILE A 324 -33.74 -22.25 14.95
C ILE A 324 -35.15 -22.67 15.37
N GLY A 325 -35.52 -23.93 15.08
CA GLY A 325 -36.89 -24.41 15.31
C GLY A 325 -37.95 -23.80 14.38
N THR A 326 -37.51 -22.97 13.41
CA THR A 326 -38.32 -22.39 12.34
C THR A 326 -37.69 -22.75 11.00
N LEU A 327 -38.41 -22.49 9.90
CA LEU A 327 -37.81 -22.51 8.58
C LEU A 327 -36.75 -21.39 8.48
N PRO A 328 -35.65 -21.63 7.75
CA PRO A 328 -34.67 -20.60 7.47
C PRO A 328 -35.29 -19.50 6.58
N PRO A 329 -34.91 -18.22 6.78
CA PRO A 329 -35.32 -17.16 5.87
C PRO A 329 -34.78 -17.40 4.46
N VAL A 330 -35.49 -16.94 3.44
CA VAL A 330 -35.02 -17.01 2.05
C VAL A 330 -34.04 -15.87 1.82
N LEU A 331 -32.84 -16.20 1.35
CA LEU A 331 -31.82 -15.22 0.96
C LEU A 331 -31.67 -15.20 -0.56
N ASP A 332 -31.26 -14.05 -1.08
CA ASP A 332 -30.79 -13.90 -2.46
C ASP A 332 -29.27 -14.11 -2.46
N TRP A 333 -28.85 -15.33 -2.80
CA TRP A 333 -27.45 -15.77 -2.67
C TRP A 333 -26.47 -14.94 -3.50
N ALA A 334 -26.95 -14.35 -4.61
CA ALA A 334 -26.15 -13.51 -5.49
C ALA A 334 -25.65 -12.20 -4.83
N LEU A 335 -26.12 -11.89 -3.61
CA LEU A 335 -25.70 -10.73 -2.84
C LEU A 335 -24.68 -11.05 -1.73
N TYR A 336 -24.26 -12.32 -1.60
CA TYR A 336 -23.37 -12.76 -0.53
C TYR A 336 -22.10 -13.36 -1.10
N ASP A 337 -20.96 -12.97 -0.54
CA ASP A 337 -19.67 -13.55 -0.93
C ASP A 337 -19.43 -14.90 -0.25
N HIS A 338 -18.77 -15.77 -0.99
CA HIS A 338 -18.24 -17.00 -0.45
C HIS A 338 -16.87 -16.72 0.15
N PHE A 339 -16.45 -17.49 1.15
CA PHE A 339 -15.09 -17.35 1.68
C PHE A 339 -14.30 -18.64 1.58
N LEU A 340 -13.15 -18.58 0.92
CA LEU A 340 -12.17 -19.67 0.96
C LEU A 340 -11.27 -19.49 2.19
N CYS A 341 -11.32 -20.47 3.10
CA CYS A 341 -10.52 -20.46 4.32
C CYS A 341 -9.29 -21.35 4.22
N TYR A 342 -8.14 -20.75 4.49
CA TYR A 342 -6.86 -21.42 4.61
C TYR A 342 -6.54 -21.69 6.07
N LYS A 343 -6.05 -22.89 6.35
CA LYS A 343 -5.50 -23.19 7.66
C LYS A 343 -4.17 -22.44 7.81
N VAL A 344 -4.00 -21.71 8.91
CA VAL A 344 -2.79 -20.91 9.14
C VAL A 344 -1.99 -21.37 10.35
N LYS A 345 -0.74 -20.92 10.42
CA LYS A 345 0.11 -20.95 11.62
C LYS A 345 0.90 -19.64 11.71
N THR A 346 1.34 -19.32 12.91
CA THR A 346 2.37 -18.29 13.11
C THR A 346 3.74 -18.84 12.67
N PRO A 347 4.45 -18.18 11.75
CA PRO A 347 5.81 -18.57 11.35
C PRO A 347 6.78 -18.60 12.52
N ARG A 348 7.87 -19.34 12.39
CA ARG A 348 8.90 -19.39 13.42
C ARG A 348 9.61 -18.03 13.50
N GLY A 349 9.61 -17.42 14.68
CA GLY A 349 10.25 -16.11 14.90
C GLY A 349 9.30 -14.92 14.79
N ALA A 350 8.12 -15.11 14.19
CA ALA A 350 7.07 -14.08 14.17
C ALA A 350 6.44 -13.89 15.56
N ALA A 351 5.91 -12.68 15.79
CA ALA A 351 5.16 -12.35 16.99
C ALA A 351 3.92 -13.25 17.12
N LYS A 352 3.63 -13.70 18.34
CA LYS A 352 2.42 -14.47 18.63
C LYS A 352 1.33 -13.53 19.12
N LEU A 353 0.07 -13.93 18.90
CA LEU A 353 -1.10 -13.30 19.49
C LEU A 353 -0.89 -13.06 21.01
N ALA A 354 -1.25 -11.87 21.45
CA ALA A 354 -1.15 -11.50 22.86
C ALA A 354 -1.97 -12.47 23.74
N LYS A 355 -1.47 -12.73 24.95
CA LYS A 355 -2.13 -13.65 25.89
C LYS A 355 -3.17 -12.90 26.71
N GLY A 356 -4.22 -13.61 27.11
CA GLY A 356 -5.25 -13.07 28.01
C GLY A 356 -6.32 -12.24 27.30
N ILE A 357 -6.36 -12.26 25.98
CA ILE A 357 -7.44 -11.64 25.19
C ILE A 357 -8.74 -12.36 25.52
N GLN A 358 -9.75 -11.57 25.86
CA GLN A 358 -11.12 -12.02 26.05
C GLN A 358 -12.04 -11.15 25.21
N VAL A 359 -13.09 -11.78 24.66
CA VAL A 359 -14.13 -11.10 23.88
C VAL A 359 -15.48 -11.56 24.40
N THR A 360 -16.38 -10.63 24.63
CA THR A 360 -17.80 -10.95 24.88
C THR A 360 -18.46 -11.10 23.53
N VAL A 361 -19.00 -12.28 23.23
CA VAL A 361 -19.63 -12.59 21.95
C VAL A 361 -21.11 -12.82 22.19
N ALA A 362 -21.95 -12.10 21.45
CA ALA A 362 -23.39 -12.27 21.44
C ALA A 362 -23.83 -12.67 20.04
N ASP A 363 -24.41 -13.87 19.92
CA ASP A 363 -24.99 -14.39 18.69
C ASP A 363 -26.41 -14.93 18.96
N PRO A 364 -27.16 -15.39 17.92
CA PRO A 364 -28.51 -15.91 18.11
C PRO A 364 -28.62 -17.17 18.98
N LEU A 365 -27.52 -17.86 19.29
CA LEU A 365 -27.48 -19.08 20.09
C LEU A 365 -27.10 -18.79 21.55
N GLU A 366 -26.17 -17.86 21.78
CA GLU A 366 -25.66 -17.51 23.11
C GLU A 366 -24.98 -16.14 23.20
N ASP A 367 -24.94 -15.63 24.42
CA ASP A 367 -24.20 -14.43 24.81
C ASP A 367 -23.23 -14.80 25.94
N ARG A 368 -21.93 -14.79 25.66
CA ARG A 368 -20.87 -15.27 26.58
C ARG A 368 -19.50 -14.63 26.37
N LEU A 369 -18.69 -14.72 27.42
CA LEU A 369 -17.27 -14.38 27.39
C LEU A 369 -16.38 -15.54 26.91
N TYR A 370 -15.53 -15.27 25.93
CA TYR A 370 -14.58 -16.22 25.35
C TYR A 370 -13.14 -15.76 25.53
N ASP A 371 -12.25 -16.69 25.86
CA ASP A 371 -10.81 -16.49 25.75
C ASP A 371 -10.36 -16.78 24.30
N ILE A 372 -9.73 -15.81 23.66
CA ILE A 372 -9.14 -15.95 22.33
C ILE A 372 -7.72 -16.50 22.48
N LYS A 373 -7.40 -17.59 21.77
CA LYS A 373 -6.14 -18.34 22.03
C LYS A 373 -5.09 -18.22 20.93
N LYS A 374 -5.45 -18.45 19.67
CA LYS A 374 -4.53 -18.41 18.53
C LYS A 374 -5.29 -18.31 17.21
N PRO A 375 -4.69 -17.71 16.17
CA PRO A 375 -5.24 -17.80 14.82
C PRO A 375 -5.23 -19.26 14.36
N THR A 376 -6.29 -19.66 13.69
CA THR A 376 -6.50 -21.01 13.17
C THR A 376 -6.73 -21.01 11.67
N ARG A 377 -7.43 -19.98 11.16
CA ARG A 377 -7.67 -19.79 9.73
C ARG A 377 -7.63 -18.32 9.34
N VAL A 378 -7.38 -18.09 8.05
CA VAL A 378 -7.66 -16.83 7.37
C VAL A 378 -8.59 -17.18 6.23
N CYS A 379 -9.66 -16.42 6.10
CA CYS A 379 -10.70 -16.60 5.10
C CYS A 379 -10.73 -15.37 4.23
N VAL A 380 -10.63 -15.56 2.92
CA VAL A 380 -10.70 -14.48 1.93
C VAL A 380 -11.92 -14.69 1.07
N VAL A 381 -12.46 -13.60 0.56
CA VAL A 381 -13.56 -13.64 -0.40
C VAL A 381 -13.16 -14.46 -1.64
N ALA A 382 -14.13 -15.21 -2.14
CA ALA A 382 -14.01 -16.19 -3.20
C ALA A 382 -15.25 -16.10 -4.10
N ASP A 383 -15.03 -16.06 -5.42
CA ASP A 383 -16.13 -16.22 -6.38
C ASP A 383 -16.31 -17.71 -6.59
N ALA A 384 -17.38 -18.27 -6.04
CA ALA A 384 -17.61 -19.71 -5.98
C ALA A 384 -18.62 -20.20 -7.03
N ASP A 385 -19.51 -19.30 -7.46
CA ASP A 385 -20.66 -19.58 -8.32
C ASP A 385 -20.63 -18.78 -9.64
N GLY A 386 -19.59 -17.97 -9.85
CA GLY A 386 -19.44 -17.12 -11.01
C GLY A 386 -20.38 -15.91 -10.99
N SER A 387 -20.96 -15.58 -9.82
CA SER A 387 -21.78 -14.38 -9.63
C SER A 387 -20.93 -13.11 -9.54
N GLY A 388 -19.61 -13.25 -9.40
CA GLY A 388 -18.68 -12.17 -9.18
C GLY A 388 -18.59 -11.78 -7.71
N LEU A 389 -17.45 -11.20 -7.34
CA LEU A 389 -17.20 -10.73 -5.98
C LEU A 389 -18.03 -9.47 -5.68
N GLN A 390 -18.81 -9.50 -4.61
CA GLN A 390 -19.52 -8.33 -4.11
C GLN A 390 -18.56 -7.44 -3.29
N ASN A 391 -17.74 -8.05 -2.45
CA ASN A 391 -16.80 -7.38 -1.56
C ASN A 391 -15.37 -7.89 -1.74
N SER A 392 -14.74 -7.52 -2.85
CA SER A 392 -13.45 -8.08 -3.30
C SER A 392 -12.25 -7.82 -2.37
N SER A 393 -12.37 -6.91 -1.39
CA SER A 393 -11.33 -6.58 -0.41
C SER A 393 -11.52 -7.26 0.95
N GLN A 394 -12.62 -8.00 1.17
CA GLN A 394 -12.92 -8.57 2.48
C GLN A 394 -12.06 -9.80 2.80
N ALA A 395 -11.56 -9.82 4.04
CA ALA A 395 -10.95 -10.99 4.65
C ALA A 395 -11.33 -11.07 6.12
N MET A 396 -11.22 -12.27 6.69
CA MET A 396 -11.43 -12.55 8.10
C MET A 396 -10.29 -13.38 8.67
N THR A 397 -9.88 -13.07 9.89
CA THR A 397 -9.02 -13.95 10.67
C THR A 397 -9.86 -14.69 11.71
N CYS A 398 -9.83 -16.03 11.63
CA CYS A 398 -10.50 -16.90 12.60
C CYS A 398 -9.54 -17.34 13.69
N TYR A 399 -10.02 -17.27 14.92
CA TYR A 399 -9.29 -17.59 16.13
C TYR A 399 -9.97 -18.71 16.90
N MET A 400 -9.17 -19.58 17.50
CA MET A 400 -9.68 -20.54 18.48
C MET A 400 -10.29 -19.81 19.67
N ALA A 401 -11.61 -19.90 19.80
CA ALA A 401 -12.36 -19.39 20.93
C ALA A 401 -12.55 -20.48 21.98
N LYS A 402 -12.15 -20.21 23.22
CA LYS A 402 -12.41 -21.11 24.34
C LYS A 402 -13.27 -20.39 25.35
N ARG A 403 -14.36 -21.02 25.75
CA ARG A 403 -15.22 -20.49 26.82
C ARG A 403 -14.39 -20.05 28.03
N ALA A 404 -14.59 -18.80 28.48
CA ALA A 404 -13.89 -18.26 29.64
C ALA A 404 -14.28 -19.01 30.93
N LYS A 405 -13.42 -18.92 31.94
CA LYS A 405 -13.67 -19.58 33.24
C LYS A 405 -14.94 -18.99 33.88
N GLY A 406 -15.85 -19.86 34.31
CA GLY A 406 -17.11 -19.47 34.98
C GLY A 406 -18.32 -19.35 34.06
N GLN A 407 -18.12 -19.30 32.75
CA GLN A 407 -19.20 -19.27 31.77
C GLN A 407 -19.85 -20.66 31.61
N THR A 408 -21.15 -20.69 31.27
CA THR A 408 -21.92 -21.92 31.05
C THR A 408 -21.50 -22.64 29.78
N LYS A 409 -21.52 -23.97 29.78
CA LYS A 409 -21.23 -24.76 28.57
C LYS A 409 -22.29 -24.50 27.49
N HIS A 410 -21.88 -24.54 26.23
CA HIS A 410 -22.81 -24.51 25.10
C HIS A 410 -23.93 -25.55 25.25
N VAL A 411 -25.15 -25.05 25.08
CA VAL A 411 -26.34 -25.86 25.00
C VAL A 411 -26.51 -26.22 23.54
N LYS A 412 -26.33 -27.50 23.24
CA LYS A 412 -26.46 -28.02 21.87
C LYS A 412 -27.84 -27.68 21.33
N GLN A 413 -27.87 -26.91 20.26
CA GLN A 413 -29.07 -26.65 19.50
C GLN A 413 -29.30 -27.82 18.55
N ARG A 414 -30.54 -28.33 18.62
CA ARG A 414 -31.04 -29.37 17.72
C ARG A 414 -31.97 -28.70 16.73
N ASP A 415 -32.13 -29.31 15.56
CA ASP A 415 -33.05 -28.84 14.54
C ASP A 415 -32.74 -27.42 14.03
N LEU A 416 -31.45 -27.16 13.81
CA LEU A 416 -30.99 -25.99 13.06
C LEU A 416 -31.26 -26.27 11.58
N GLN A 417 -32.32 -25.67 11.03
CA GLN A 417 -32.66 -25.83 9.62
C GLN A 417 -31.83 -24.83 8.83
N SER A 418 -30.89 -25.31 8.02
CA SER A 418 -30.05 -24.47 7.17
C SER A 418 -30.48 -24.59 5.71
N SER A 419 -30.43 -23.48 5.00
CA SER A 419 -30.56 -23.42 3.55
C SER A 419 -29.35 -22.68 2.99
N ASP A 420 -28.73 -23.25 1.97
CA ASP A 420 -27.65 -22.67 1.17
C ASP A 420 -27.86 -23.09 -0.29
N GLU A 421 -26.96 -22.69 -1.20
CA GLU A 421 -27.07 -23.02 -2.63
C GLU A 421 -27.00 -24.53 -2.93
N PHE A 422 -26.46 -25.34 -2.01
CA PHE A 422 -26.38 -26.80 -2.14
C PHE A 422 -27.59 -27.53 -1.56
N GLY A 423 -28.51 -26.78 -0.97
CA GLY A 423 -29.83 -27.22 -0.53
C GLY A 423 -29.96 -27.40 0.98
N ASP A 424 -31.14 -27.83 1.38
CA ASP A 424 -31.54 -27.79 2.78
C ASP A 424 -30.94 -28.93 3.62
N LEU A 425 -30.37 -28.57 4.77
CA LEU A 425 -29.85 -29.50 5.76
C LEU A 425 -30.46 -29.23 7.13
N ILE A 426 -30.47 -30.27 7.98
CA ILE A 426 -30.80 -30.13 9.41
C ILE A 426 -29.52 -30.40 10.19
N LEU A 427 -29.03 -29.40 10.90
CA LEU A 427 -27.79 -29.45 11.66
C LEU A 427 -28.05 -29.55 13.18
N GLU A 428 -27.10 -30.12 13.89
CA GLU A 428 -27.01 -30.06 15.35
C GLU A 428 -25.69 -29.38 15.73
N SER A 429 -25.74 -28.31 16.53
CA SER A 429 -24.54 -27.70 17.09
C SER A 429 -23.95 -28.58 18.20
N ILE A 430 -22.63 -28.67 18.24
CA ILE A 430 -21.92 -29.59 19.14
C ILE A 430 -21.18 -28.83 20.23
N VAL A 431 -20.38 -27.84 19.82
CA VAL A 431 -19.48 -27.09 20.69
C VAL A 431 -19.02 -25.82 19.97
N GLU A 432 -18.70 -24.79 20.74
CA GLU A 432 -18.03 -23.58 20.30
C GLU A 432 -16.69 -23.93 19.63
N ALA A 433 -16.35 -23.29 18.52
CA ALA A 433 -15.15 -23.59 17.74
C ALA A 433 -14.23 -22.37 17.60
N GLU A 434 -14.70 -21.36 16.89
CA GLU A 434 -13.88 -20.24 16.44
C GLU A 434 -14.66 -18.93 16.50
N PHE A 435 -13.92 -17.84 16.74
CA PHE A 435 -14.38 -16.47 16.56
C PHE A 435 -13.64 -15.91 15.35
N CYS A 436 -14.36 -15.57 14.29
CA CYS A 436 -13.83 -14.96 13.09
C CYS A 436 -14.16 -13.47 13.12
N THR A 437 -13.16 -12.65 12.85
CA THR A 437 -13.27 -11.19 12.88
C THR A 437 -12.70 -10.61 11.59
N PRO A 438 -13.25 -9.50 11.08
CA PRO A 438 -12.75 -8.84 9.89
C PRO A 438 -11.27 -8.51 10.03
N ALA A 439 -10.54 -8.63 8.93
CA ALA A 439 -9.12 -8.36 8.87
C ALA A 439 -8.75 -7.72 7.53
N SER A 440 -7.82 -6.77 7.57
CA SER A 440 -7.10 -6.34 6.37
C SER A 440 -5.89 -7.25 6.16
N MET A 441 -5.57 -7.52 4.89
CA MET A 441 -4.44 -8.34 4.48
C MET A 441 -3.43 -7.52 3.70
N ALA A 442 -2.14 -7.78 3.95
CA ALA A 442 -1.03 -7.23 3.18
C ALA A 442 -0.03 -8.36 2.90
N ASN A 443 0.33 -8.53 1.63
CA ASN A 443 1.26 -9.57 1.17
C ASN A 443 2.73 -9.14 1.30
#